data_AF-A0A6N4TBN8-F1
#
_entry.id   AF-A0A6N4TBN8-F1
#
_cell.length_a   1.000
_cell.length_b   1.000
_cell.length_c   1.000
_cell.angle_alpha   90.00
_cell.angle_beta   90.00
_cell.angle_gamma   90.00
#
_symmetry.space_group_name_H-M   'P 1'
#
loop_
_entity.id
_entity.type
_entity.pdbx_description
1 polymer ?
#
loop_
_entity_poly.entity_id
_entity_poly.type
_entity_poly.pdbx_seq_one_letter_code
_entity_poly.pdbx_strand_id
1 'polypeptide(L)'
;MIDVALLGIIRRWHIRDQIPLPEIARRLGISRNTVRRYLRSEVREPAYADRQTTSAIDKYALQLSSWLKTEASKNRKQRRSLKQLHLDLKELGFEGSYDRVADFARKWKVDQTDRVNSASKRTIPSLNEILGAKNDLNSCEKRWDTSDLNIEITKNANMGTTLGYYDLK
;
A
#
# COMPACT_ATOMS: atom_id res chain seq x y z
N MET A 1 -7.86 7.82 18.31
CA MET A 1 -7.06 7.71 17.07
C MET A 1 -6.87 9.11 16.54
N ILE A 2 -5.66 9.51 16.12
CA ILE A 2 -5.38 10.87 15.62
C ILE A 2 -5.44 10.86 14.09
N ASP A 3 -6.15 11.83 13.53
CA ASP A 3 -6.34 11.99 12.09
C ASP A 3 -5.09 12.54 11.39
N VAL A 4 -4.87 12.14 10.13
CA VAL A 4 -3.76 12.59 9.28
C VAL A 4 -3.76 14.11 9.07
N ALA A 5 -4.94 14.73 9.08
CA ALA A 5 -5.08 16.18 9.02
C ALA A 5 -4.48 16.90 10.24
N LEU A 6 -4.65 16.32 11.44
CA LEU A 6 -4.13 16.87 12.69
C LEU A 6 -2.60 16.81 12.75
N LEU A 7 -2.00 15.74 12.23
CA LEU A 7 -0.54 15.62 12.10
C LEU A 7 0.03 16.71 11.19
N GLY A 8 -0.66 17.04 10.10
CA GLY A 8 -0.29 18.14 9.22
C GLY A 8 -0.28 19.49 9.92
N ILE A 9 -1.26 19.76 10.79
CA ILE A 9 -1.32 20.99 11.59
C ILE A 9 -0.14 21.06 12.57
N ILE A 10 0.12 19.98 13.31
CA ILE A 10 1.24 19.89 14.28
C ILE A 10 2.58 20.18 13.59
N ARG A 11 2.83 19.57 12.43
CA ARG A 11 4.08 19.76 11.68
C ARG A 11 4.20 21.19 11.14
N ARG A 12 3.13 21.77 10.59
CA ARG A 12 3.15 23.17 10.11
C ARG A 12 3.44 24.15 11.23
N TRP A 13 2.76 24.02 12.37
CA TRP A 13 2.95 24.90 13.52
C TRP A 13 4.35 24.78 14.13
N HIS A 14 4.93 23.58 14.15
CA HIS A 14 6.27 23.37 14.67
C HIS A 14 7.37 23.83 13.72
N ILE A 15 7.26 23.54 12.41
CA ILE A 15 8.33 23.79 11.43
C ILE A 15 8.28 25.23 10.90
N ARG A 16 7.09 25.70 10.52
CA ARG A 16 6.91 27.02 9.89
C ARG A 16 6.73 28.11 10.95
N ASP A 17 5.85 27.86 11.90
CA ASP A 17 5.44 28.88 12.88
C ASP A 17 6.30 28.82 14.17
N GLN A 18 7.22 27.84 14.29
CA GLN A 18 8.14 27.61 15.42
C GLN A 18 7.46 27.68 16.80
N ILE A 19 6.20 27.25 16.85
CA ILE A 19 5.39 27.27 18.08
C ILE A 19 5.92 26.19 19.04
N PRO A 20 6.10 26.50 20.34
CA PRO A 20 6.62 25.54 21.29
C PRO A 20 5.64 24.37 21.50
N LEU A 21 6.17 23.15 21.63
CA LEU A 21 5.38 21.91 21.76
C LEU A 21 4.26 21.95 22.83
N PRO A 22 4.46 22.56 24.02
CA PRO A 22 3.41 22.67 25.02
C PRO A 22 2.22 23.51 24.55
N GLU A 23 2.46 24.52 23.73
CA GLU A 23 1.44 25.42 23.22
C GLU A 23 0.61 24.75 22.12
N ILE A 24 1.27 23.98 21.25
CA ILE A 24 0.59 23.10 20.29
C ILE A 24 -0.31 22.09 21.01
N ALA A 25 0.19 21.50 22.11
CA ALA A 25 -0.55 20.54 22.92
C ALA A 25 -1.80 21.16 23.58
N ARG A 26 -1.69 22.39 24.12
CA ARG A 26 -2.84 23.11 24.71
C ARG A 26 -3.92 23.43 23.69
N ARG A 27 -3.53 23.95 22.52
CA ARG A 27 -4.47 24.35 21.46
C ARG A 27 -5.22 23.18 20.83
N LEU A 28 -4.57 22.02 20.74
CA LEU A 28 -5.15 20.81 20.15
C LEU A 28 -5.78 19.85 21.19
N GLY A 29 -5.65 20.14 22.49
CA GLY A 29 -6.21 19.30 23.56
C GLY A 29 -5.57 17.91 23.68
N ILE A 30 -4.32 17.75 23.22
CA ILE A 30 -3.60 16.47 23.22
C ILE A 30 -2.40 16.51 24.16
N SER A 31 -1.94 15.34 24.61
CA SER A 31 -0.77 15.29 25.50
C SER A 31 0.50 15.73 24.78
N ARG A 32 1.37 16.49 25.48
CA ARG A 32 2.70 16.88 24.99
C ARG A 32 3.53 15.68 24.52
N ASN A 33 3.37 14.52 25.17
CA ASN A 33 4.06 13.28 24.80
C ASN A 33 3.62 12.77 23.43
N THR A 34 2.35 12.95 23.08
CA THR A 34 1.81 12.60 21.78
C THR A 34 2.35 13.50 20.67
N VAL A 35 2.40 14.82 20.90
CA VAL A 35 3.05 15.77 19.98
C VAL A 35 4.52 15.40 19.75
N ARG A 36 5.27 15.14 20.83
CA ARG A 36 6.68 14.74 20.75
C ARG A 36 6.87 13.43 19.98
N ARG A 37 6.01 12.42 20.21
CA ARG A 37 6.04 11.13 19.51
C ARG A 37 5.85 11.33 18.01
N TYR A 38 4.83 12.10 17.61
CA TYR A 38 4.51 12.36 16.20
C TYR A 38 5.51 13.26 15.46
N LEU A 39 6.27 14.09 16.17
CA LEU A 39 7.39 14.83 15.58
C LEU A 39 8.64 13.96 15.40
N ARG A 40 8.86 12.98 16.30
CA ARG A 40 10.02 12.06 16.24
C ARG A 40 9.84 10.94 15.23
N SER A 41 8.62 10.40 15.14
CA SER A 41 8.27 9.36 14.18
C SER A 41 7.59 10.03 12.99
N GLU A 42 8.18 9.98 11.80
CA GLU A 42 7.52 10.41 10.56
C GLU A 42 6.24 9.60 10.24
N VAL A 43 5.91 8.62 11.08
CA VAL A 43 4.77 7.72 11.02
C VAL A 43 3.46 8.50 10.87
N ARG A 44 2.92 8.39 9.65
CA ARG A 44 1.67 8.98 9.15
C ARG A 44 0.45 8.48 9.91
N GLU A 45 0.44 7.22 10.30
CA GLU A 45 -0.67 6.56 10.98
C GLU A 45 -0.13 5.54 12.00
N PRO A 46 -0.69 5.46 13.23
CA PRO A 46 -0.41 4.36 14.13
C PRO A 46 -0.94 3.06 13.51
N ALA A 47 -0.12 2.43 12.67
CA ALA A 47 -0.40 1.14 12.09
C ALA A 47 -0.19 0.09 13.18
N TYR A 48 -1.18 -0.76 13.38
CA TYR A 48 -0.95 -2.00 14.12
C TYR A 48 0.09 -2.81 13.34
N ALA A 49 1.04 -3.39 14.05
CA ALA A 49 1.93 -4.36 13.44
C ALA A 49 1.07 -5.49 12.84
N ASP A 50 1.41 -5.92 11.63
CA ASP A 50 0.72 -7.02 10.99
C ASP A 50 0.71 -8.23 11.93
N ARG A 51 -0.46 -8.84 12.10
CA ARG A 51 -0.61 -9.99 12.98
C ARG A 51 0.09 -11.19 12.35
N GLN A 52 1.30 -11.47 12.81
CA GLN A 52 2.01 -12.70 12.50
C GLN A 52 1.46 -13.83 13.37
N THR A 53 0.45 -14.55 12.90
CA THR A 53 0.01 -15.78 13.57
C THR A 53 0.90 -16.94 13.10
N THR A 54 1.74 -17.46 13.99
CA THR A 54 2.43 -18.73 13.75
C THR A 54 1.39 -19.83 13.64
N SER A 55 1.19 -20.33 12.44
CA SER A 55 0.25 -21.38 12.15
C SER A 55 0.92 -22.74 12.34
N ALA A 56 0.16 -23.75 12.75
CA ALA A 56 0.69 -25.11 12.93
C ALA A 56 1.31 -25.67 11.63
N ILE A 57 0.88 -25.17 10.46
CA ILE A 57 1.41 -25.59 9.17
C ILE A 57 2.77 -24.98 8.84
N ASP A 58 3.17 -23.89 9.50
CA ASP A 58 4.45 -23.22 9.23
C ASP A 58 5.65 -24.12 9.55
N LYS A 59 5.51 -25.00 10.54
CA LYS A 59 6.51 -26.04 10.88
C LYS A 59 6.75 -27.01 9.71
N TYR A 60 5.71 -27.31 8.94
CA TYR A 60 5.72 -28.28 7.85
C TYR A 60 5.75 -27.61 6.47
N ALA A 61 5.80 -26.28 6.40
CA ALA A 61 5.68 -25.52 5.15
C ALA A 61 6.76 -25.90 4.13
N LEU A 62 8.00 -26.10 4.59
CA LEU A 62 9.11 -26.52 3.72
C LEU A 62 8.87 -27.90 3.12
N GLN A 63 8.48 -28.89 3.94
CA GLN A 63 8.21 -30.26 3.49
C GLN A 63 7.02 -30.29 2.53
N LEU A 64 5.92 -29.64 2.89
CA LEU A 64 4.72 -29.57 2.06
C LEU A 64 5.01 -28.87 0.73
N SER A 65 5.82 -27.81 0.71
CA SER A 65 6.24 -27.15 -0.53
C SER A 65 7.09 -28.07 -1.42
N SER A 66 7.93 -28.91 -0.83
CA SER A 66 8.73 -29.90 -1.56
C SER A 66 7.84 -30.95 -2.21
N TRP A 67 6.92 -31.54 -1.44
CA TRP A 67 5.96 -32.51 -1.98
C TRP A 67 5.08 -31.90 -3.07
N LEU A 68 4.57 -30.68 -2.87
CA LEU A 68 3.78 -29.98 -3.89
C LEU A 68 4.56 -29.75 -5.19
N LYS A 69 5.86 -29.43 -5.10
CA LYS A 69 6.74 -29.34 -6.29
C LYS A 69 6.86 -30.69 -7.00
N THR A 70 7.17 -31.75 -6.26
CA THR A 70 7.30 -33.10 -6.83
C THR A 70 5.99 -33.58 -7.48
N GLU A 71 4.86 -33.33 -6.82
CA GLU A 71 3.54 -33.70 -7.35
C GLU A 71 3.13 -32.82 -8.55
N ALA A 72 3.54 -31.55 -8.60
CA ALA A 72 3.29 -30.69 -9.76
C ALA A 72 4.02 -31.19 -11.02
N SER A 73 5.20 -31.78 -10.89
CA SER A 73 5.97 -32.34 -12.01
C SER A 73 5.40 -33.66 -12.55
N LYS A 74 4.68 -34.45 -11.73
CA LYS A 74 4.12 -35.74 -12.16
C LYS A 74 2.95 -35.58 -13.13
N ASN A 75 2.61 -36.64 -13.87
CA ASN A 75 1.43 -36.66 -14.72
C ASN A 75 0.14 -36.70 -13.87
N ARG A 76 -0.96 -36.06 -14.33
CA ARG A 76 -2.22 -35.88 -13.58
C ARG A 76 -2.76 -37.16 -12.94
N LYS A 77 -2.65 -38.32 -13.61
CA LYS A 77 -3.12 -39.63 -13.11
C LYS A 77 -2.24 -40.21 -11.98
N GLN A 78 -0.98 -39.78 -11.89
CA GLN A 78 0.01 -40.26 -10.92
C GLN A 78 0.22 -39.29 -9.75
N ARG A 79 -0.41 -38.11 -9.78
CA ARG A 79 -0.30 -37.11 -8.71
C ARG A 79 -1.04 -37.59 -7.47
N ARG A 80 -0.38 -37.53 -6.32
CA ARG A 80 -1.00 -37.71 -5.01
C ARG A 80 -2.05 -36.61 -4.78
N SER A 81 -3.16 -36.99 -4.17
CA SER A 81 -4.19 -36.03 -3.78
C SER A 81 -3.76 -35.22 -2.55
N LEU A 82 -4.29 -34.00 -2.39
CA LEU A 82 -4.06 -33.21 -1.18
C LEU A 82 -4.51 -33.92 0.10
N LYS A 83 -5.52 -34.79 0.01
CA LYS A 83 -5.96 -35.62 1.14
C LYS A 83 -4.89 -36.63 1.55
N GLN A 84 -4.20 -37.24 0.57
CA GLN A 84 -3.07 -38.13 0.85
C GLN A 84 -1.90 -37.37 1.47
N LEU A 85 -1.55 -36.20 0.93
CA LEU A 85 -0.50 -35.36 1.53
C LEU A 85 -0.83 -34.94 2.97
N HIS A 86 -2.11 -34.72 3.28
CA HIS A 86 -2.56 -34.45 4.65
C HIS A 86 -2.43 -35.67 5.58
N LEU A 87 -2.69 -36.87 5.08
CA LEU A 87 -2.46 -38.10 5.85
C LEU A 87 -0.96 -38.31 6.10
N ASP A 88 -0.13 -38.13 5.07
CA ASP A 88 1.33 -38.19 5.18
C ASP A 88 1.84 -37.15 6.22
N LEU A 89 1.23 -35.95 6.27
CA LEU A 89 1.54 -34.95 7.31
C LEU A 89 1.07 -35.37 8.71
N LYS A 90 -0.09 -36.03 8.83
CA LYS A 90 -0.58 -36.55 10.10
C LYS A 90 0.34 -37.61 10.68
N GLU A 91 0.91 -38.48 9.84
CA GLU A 91 1.91 -39.47 10.26
C GLU A 91 3.18 -38.79 10.80
N LEU A 92 3.53 -37.60 10.29
CA LEU A 92 4.63 -36.76 10.78
C LEU A 92 4.27 -35.92 12.03
N GLY A 93 3.08 -36.13 12.61
CA GLY A 93 2.63 -35.44 13.83
C GLY A 93 1.89 -34.12 13.59
N PHE A 94 1.38 -33.87 12.38
CA PHE A 94 0.54 -32.70 12.13
C PHE A 94 -0.88 -32.88 12.69
N GLU A 95 -1.23 -32.07 13.70
CA GLU A 95 -2.57 -32.11 14.33
C GLU A 95 -3.59 -31.15 13.68
N GLY A 96 -3.20 -30.40 12.65
CA GLY A 96 -4.08 -29.40 12.04
C GLY A 96 -5.18 -29.98 11.14
N SER A 97 -6.14 -29.12 10.78
CA SER A 97 -7.19 -29.48 9.79
C SER A 97 -6.62 -29.58 8.38
N TYR A 98 -7.23 -30.45 7.57
CA TYR A 98 -7.04 -30.52 6.13
C TYR A 98 -7.19 -29.14 5.46
N ASP A 99 -8.09 -28.29 5.96
CA ASP A 99 -8.35 -26.97 5.37
C ASP A 99 -7.12 -26.08 5.39
N ARG A 100 -6.26 -26.21 6.41
CA ARG A 100 -5.00 -25.46 6.48
C ARG A 100 -4.02 -25.90 5.40
N VAL A 101 -3.95 -27.21 5.14
CA VAL A 101 -3.15 -27.78 4.06
C VAL A 101 -3.69 -27.34 2.69
N ALA A 102 -5.02 -27.31 2.53
CA ALA A 102 -5.66 -26.83 1.31
C ALA A 102 -5.43 -25.32 1.08
N ASP A 103 -5.52 -24.50 2.13
CA ASP A 103 -5.18 -23.07 2.09
C ASP A 103 -3.76 -22.84 1.64
N PHE A 104 -2.82 -23.56 2.24
CA PHE A 104 -1.41 -23.49 1.88
C PHE A 104 -1.19 -23.90 0.41
N ALA A 105 -1.79 -25.01 -0.04
CA ALA A 105 -1.66 -25.47 -1.41
C ALA A 105 -2.28 -24.49 -2.42
N ARG A 106 -3.38 -23.81 -2.08
CA ARG A 106 -3.98 -22.75 -2.91
C ARG A 106 -3.02 -21.57 -3.04
N LYS A 107 -2.50 -21.06 -1.92
CA LYS A 107 -1.51 -19.97 -1.91
C LYS A 107 -0.27 -20.33 -2.71
N TRP A 108 0.26 -21.55 -2.52
CA TRP A 108 1.41 -22.05 -3.26
C TRP A 108 1.18 -22.10 -4.77
N LYS A 109 0.01 -22.55 -5.23
CA LYS A 109 -0.33 -22.56 -6.67
C LYS A 109 -0.38 -21.16 -7.28
N VAL A 110 -0.97 -20.20 -6.57
CA VAL A 110 -1.00 -18.79 -7.00
C VAL A 110 0.42 -18.25 -7.13
N ASP A 111 1.27 -18.52 -6.13
CA ASP A 111 2.67 -18.10 -6.14
C ASP A 111 3.45 -18.69 -7.33
N GLN A 112 3.16 -19.93 -7.73
CA GLN A 112 3.74 -20.54 -8.93
C GLN A 112 3.25 -19.87 -10.22
N THR A 113 1.94 -19.63 -10.34
CA THR A 113 1.40 -18.95 -11.53
C THR A 113 1.91 -17.52 -11.62
N ASP A 114 2.03 -16.81 -10.51
CA ASP A 114 2.55 -15.45 -10.51
C ASP A 114 4.02 -15.41 -10.90
N ARG A 115 4.83 -16.39 -10.50
CA ARG A 115 6.24 -16.52 -10.95
C ARG A 115 6.35 -16.77 -12.46
N VAL A 116 5.50 -17.64 -13.02
CA VAL A 116 5.47 -17.90 -14.47
C VAL A 116 4.95 -16.68 -15.23
N ASN A 117 3.86 -16.08 -14.75
CA ASN A 117 3.22 -14.92 -15.37
C ASN A 117 4.05 -13.64 -15.24
N SER A 118 4.81 -13.46 -14.17
CA SER A 118 5.74 -12.32 -14.03
C SER A 118 6.93 -12.43 -14.97
N ALA A 119 7.34 -13.64 -15.36
CA ALA A 119 8.27 -13.82 -16.47
C ALA A 119 7.64 -13.39 -17.82
N SER A 120 6.36 -13.70 -18.05
CA SER A 120 5.63 -13.30 -19.26
C SER A 120 5.19 -11.83 -19.30
N LYS A 121 4.97 -11.18 -18.14
CA LYS A 121 4.60 -9.76 -18.00
C LYS A 121 5.75 -8.79 -18.32
N ARG A 122 6.98 -9.28 -18.52
CA ARG A 122 8.10 -8.48 -19.05
C ARG A 122 8.13 -8.40 -20.58
N THR A 123 7.11 -8.93 -21.26
CA THR A 123 6.89 -8.63 -22.68
C THR A 123 6.57 -7.14 -22.80
N ILE A 124 7.53 -6.35 -23.30
CA ILE A 124 7.34 -4.95 -23.63
C ILE A 124 6.22 -4.89 -24.69
N PRO A 125 5.11 -4.16 -24.46
CA PRO A 125 4.05 -4.03 -25.46
C PRO A 125 4.64 -3.54 -26.78
N SER A 126 4.21 -4.15 -27.88
CA SER A 126 4.68 -3.72 -29.20
C SER A 126 4.21 -2.27 -29.47
N LEU A 127 4.99 -1.48 -30.21
CA LEU A 127 4.64 -0.09 -30.54
C LEU A 127 3.22 0.05 -31.14
N ASN A 128 2.74 -0.99 -31.83
CA ASN A 128 1.39 -1.02 -32.41
C ASN A 128 0.26 -1.11 -31.36
N GLU A 129 0.49 -1.77 -30.22
CA GLU A 129 -0.50 -1.84 -29.12
C GLU A 129 -0.59 -0.52 -28.35
N ILE A 130 0.54 0.19 -28.22
CA ILE A 130 0.59 1.52 -27.57
C ILE A 130 -0.12 2.59 -28.41
N LEU A 131 -0.02 2.49 -29.74
CA LEU A 131 -0.66 3.43 -30.68
C LEU A 131 -2.16 3.17 -30.83
N GLY A 132 -2.62 1.92 -30.68
CA GLY A 132 -4.04 1.56 -30.74
C GLY A 132 -4.89 2.17 -29.61
N ALA A 133 -4.33 2.37 -28.41
CA ALA A 133 -5.06 2.91 -27.26
C ALA A 133 -5.28 4.44 -27.28
N LYS A 134 -4.69 5.17 -28.25
CA LYS A 134 -4.86 6.63 -28.36
C LYS A 134 -6.10 7.04 -29.15
N ASN A 135 -6.74 6.13 -29.88
CA ASN A 135 -7.90 6.47 -30.71
C ASN A 135 -9.23 6.55 -29.92
N ASP A 136 -9.27 6.10 -28.66
CA ASP A 136 -10.48 6.14 -27.83
C ASP A 136 -10.65 7.45 -27.04
N LEU A 137 -9.63 8.34 -27.01
CA LEU A 137 -9.72 9.64 -26.31
C LEU A 137 -10.35 10.76 -27.15
N ASN A 138 -10.60 10.54 -28.44
CA ASN A 138 -11.15 11.58 -29.33
C ASN A 138 -12.69 11.53 -29.47
N SER A 139 -13.41 10.75 -28.65
CA SER A 139 -14.86 10.64 -28.72
C SER A 139 -15.64 11.51 -27.71
N CYS A 140 -14.97 12.19 -26.77
CA CYS A 140 -15.65 12.97 -25.72
C CYS A 140 -15.38 14.49 -25.76
N GLU A 141 -14.93 15.04 -26.90
CA GLU A 141 -14.73 16.49 -27.07
C GLU A 141 -15.94 17.15 -27.74
N LYS A 142 -17.10 17.11 -27.06
CA LYS A 142 -18.24 17.98 -27.35
C LYS A 142 -19.03 18.18 -26.05
N ARG A 143 -18.84 19.34 -25.39
CA ARG A 143 -19.80 20.11 -24.56
C ARG A 143 -19.14 20.73 -23.32
N TRP A 144 -18.44 21.84 -23.52
CA TRP A 144 -18.32 22.91 -22.54
C TRP A 144 -18.48 24.23 -23.31
N ASP A 145 -19.60 24.91 -23.08
CA ASP A 145 -19.91 26.22 -23.68
C ASP A 145 -18.97 27.29 -23.10
N THR A 146 -18.37 28.07 -23.99
CA THR A 146 -17.40 29.13 -23.72
C THR A 146 -18.10 30.42 -23.23
N SER A 147 -18.84 30.34 -22.12
CA SER A 147 -19.64 31.47 -21.60
C SER A 147 -19.27 31.95 -20.19
N ASP A 148 -18.48 31.18 -19.42
CA ASP A 148 -18.26 31.45 -17.99
C ASP A 148 -16.84 31.97 -17.64
N LEU A 149 -16.01 32.33 -18.62
CA LEU A 149 -14.69 32.97 -18.39
C LEU A 149 -14.73 34.50 -18.46
N ASN A 150 -15.71 35.11 -17.80
CA ASN A 150 -15.70 36.54 -17.52
C ASN A 150 -16.21 36.76 -16.09
N ILE A 151 -15.41 37.43 -15.25
CA ILE A 151 -15.41 37.46 -13.77
C ILE A 151 -14.45 36.38 -13.25
N GLU A 152 -13.15 36.60 -13.07
CA GLU A 152 -12.60 37.42 -11.97
C GLU A 152 -11.07 37.62 -12.12
N ILE A 153 -10.59 38.20 -13.24
CA ILE A 153 -9.15 38.49 -13.45
C ILE A 153 -8.80 39.99 -13.24
N THR A 154 -9.74 40.81 -12.77
CA THR A 154 -9.52 42.26 -12.56
C THR A 154 -9.74 42.70 -11.11
N LYS A 155 -9.11 42.03 -10.14
CA LYS A 155 -9.12 42.51 -8.74
C LYS A 155 -7.84 42.42 -7.92
N ASN A 156 -6.66 42.17 -8.51
CA ASN A 156 -5.40 42.27 -7.74
C ASN A 156 -4.25 42.93 -8.51
N ALA A 157 -4.56 44.02 -9.23
CA ALA A 157 -3.59 45.03 -9.59
C ALA A 157 -3.81 46.26 -8.69
N ASN A 158 -3.35 46.19 -7.44
CA ASN A 158 -2.91 47.37 -6.67
C ASN A 158 -2.37 46.97 -5.30
N MET A 159 -1.29 47.67 -4.91
CA MET A 159 -0.66 47.72 -3.57
C MET A 159 0.50 46.74 -3.35
N GLY A 160 1.45 46.72 -4.29
CA GLY A 160 2.85 46.44 -3.98
C GLY A 160 3.62 47.75 -3.83
N THR A 161 3.71 48.31 -2.63
CA THR A 161 4.78 49.21 -2.18
C THR A 161 4.70 49.40 -0.67
N THR A 162 5.62 48.79 0.08
CA THR A 162 6.19 49.39 1.30
C THR A 162 7.54 48.75 1.56
N LEU A 163 8.57 49.52 1.21
CA LEU A 163 9.94 49.37 1.68
C LEU A 163 9.95 49.37 3.20
N GLY A 164 10.63 48.38 3.79
CA GLY A 164 10.90 48.30 5.21
C GLY A 164 12.18 47.52 5.46
N TYR A 165 13.30 48.26 5.44
CA TYR A 165 14.60 47.89 6.01
C TYR A 165 14.45 47.30 7.43
N TYR A 166 15.29 46.31 7.78
CA TYR A 166 16.10 46.12 9.02
C TYR A 166 16.64 44.68 8.96
N ASP A 167 17.86 44.47 8.49
CA ASP A 167 19.16 44.55 9.19
C ASP A 167 19.49 43.24 9.95
N LEU A 168 20.58 42.62 9.51
CA LEU A 168 21.10 41.30 9.89
C LEU A 168 22.19 41.51 10.95
N LYS A 169 21.97 41.00 12.16
CA LYS A 169 23.03 40.56 13.07
C LYS A 169 22.51 39.55 14.07
#